data_AF-A0A0R1YCF8-F1
#
_entry.id   AF-A0A0R1YCF8-F1
#
_cell.length_a   1.000
_cell.length_b   1.000
_cell.length_c   1.000
_cell.angle_alpha   90.00
_cell.angle_beta   90.00
_cell.angle_gamma   90.00
#
_symmetry.space_group_name_H-M   'P 1'
#
loop_
_entity.id
_entity.type
_entity.pdbx_description
1 polymer ?
#
loop_
_entity_poly.entity_id
_entity_poly.type
_entity_poly.pdbx_seq_one_letter_code
_entity_poly.pdbx_strand_id
1 'polypeptide(L)'
;MDYLSKKKQYVFLNNQLSLVRVHVFQISSSPNIWVEGKSKKYRDSVQLLKNALSTFDQHELPPIIIVANQKIGNHDISSYNHNDDVIYFNSYYHTQEKIYNVINDYTFAAQNLSDIIQHELAHKLHWDAVKRFYKANKNRYNNIGEAKKQFDSNLESYIVRQENSYLMLNVSPYANKSFRFAKEHNRLNIVNEVIAEVKTKKVITDPKLSKLVEGELNYGRN
;
A
#
# COMPACT_ATOMS: atom_id res chain seq x y z
N MET A 1 -25.61 19.47 14.47
CA MET A 1 -24.34 19.76 15.16
C MET A 1 -23.25 19.91 14.11
N ASP A 2 -22.77 21.13 13.93
CA ASP A 2 -21.75 21.48 12.93
C ASP A 2 -20.38 21.40 13.61
N TYR A 3 -19.70 20.27 13.48
CA TYR A 3 -18.30 20.16 13.89
C TYR A 3 -17.47 20.89 12.83
N LEU A 4 -16.62 21.83 13.24
CA LEU A 4 -15.59 22.45 12.39
C LEU A 4 -14.63 21.36 11.89
N SER A 5 -15.04 20.66 10.82
CA SER A 5 -14.23 19.63 10.20
C SER A 5 -12.91 20.24 9.73
N LYS A 6 -11.78 19.70 10.22
CA LYS A 6 -10.46 20.12 9.75
C LYS A 6 -10.43 19.94 8.23
N LYS A 7 -9.92 20.93 7.50
CA LYS A 7 -9.78 20.89 6.04
C LYS A 7 -8.31 20.82 5.68
N LYS A 8 -7.96 20.04 4.65
CA LYS A 8 -6.60 19.93 4.14
C LYS A 8 -6.62 19.71 2.62
N GLN A 9 -5.58 20.17 1.95
CA GLN A 9 -5.32 19.84 0.54
C GLN A 9 -4.23 18.77 0.47
N TYR A 10 -4.42 17.79 -0.42
CA TYR A 10 -3.37 16.86 -0.82
C TYR A 10 -3.11 16.97 -2.32
N VAL A 11 -1.86 16.73 -2.71
CA VAL A 11 -1.39 16.80 -4.09
C VAL A 11 -0.55 15.57 -4.37
N PHE A 12 -0.95 14.76 -5.35
CA PHE A 12 -0.27 13.51 -5.68
C PHE A 12 -0.30 13.24 -7.19
N LEU A 13 0.53 12.31 -7.66
CA LEU A 13 0.45 11.79 -9.02
C LEU A 13 -0.48 10.58 -9.04
N ASN A 14 -1.45 10.57 -9.96
CA ASN A 14 -2.33 9.43 -10.15
C ASN A 14 -1.66 8.31 -10.95
N ASN A 15 -2.37 7.22 -11.24
CA ASN A 15 -1.81 6.08 -11.97
C ASN A 15 -1.49 6.38 -13.46
N GLN A 16 -1.96 7.51 -14.03
CA GLN A 16 -1.51 8.05 -15.32
C GLN A 16 -0.38 9.09 -15.18
N LEU A 17 0.29 9.17 -14.04
CA LEU A 17 1.35 10.15 -13.75
C LEU A 17 0.88 11.62 -13.88
N SER A 18 -0.43 11.85 -13.78
CA SER A 18 -1.02 13.18 -13.83
C SER A 18 -1.12 13.79 -12.43
N LEU A 19 -0.80 15.07 -12.29
CA LEU A 19 -0.90 15.79 -11.02
C LEU A 19 -2.37 16.00 -10.64
N VAL A 20 -2.74 15.50 -9.47
CA VAL A 20 -4.09 15.57 -8.93
C VAL A 20 -4.09 16.35 -7.62
N ARG A 21 -5.13 17.18 -7.44
CA ARG A 21 -5.38 17.94 -6.21
C ARG A 21 -6.71 17.55 -5.61
N VAL A 22 -6.72 17.26 -4.31
CA VAL A 22 -7.93 16.93 -3.55
C VAL A 22 -8.05 17.84 -2.34
N HIS A 23 -9.26 18.36 -2.13
CA HIS A 23 -9.61 19.15 -0.96
C HIS A 23 -10.49 18.29 -0.09
N VAL A 24 -10.03 18.00 1.12
CA VAL A 24 -10.66 16.99 1.97
C VAL A 24 -10.96 17.57 3.34
N PHE A 25 -11.95 17.00 4.00
CA PHE A 25 -12.31 17.32 5.37
C PHE A 25 -12.31 16.06 6.24
N GLN A 26 -11.84 16.20 7.47
CA GLN A 26 -11.74 15.09 8.41
C GLN A 26 -13.13 14.69 8.91
N ILE A 27 -13.42 13.40 8.87
CA ILE A 27 -14.68 12.81 9.36
C ILE A 27 -14.47 11.93 10.58
N SER A 28 -13.24 11.45 10.80
CA SER A 28 -12.88 10.64 11.96
C SER A 28 -11.43 10.89 12.32
N SER A 29 -11.11 10.99 13.61
CA SER A 29 -9.74 11.11 14.11
C SER A 29 -9.10 9.75 14.46
N SER A 30 -9.92 8.73 14.74
CA SER A 30 -9.48 7.37 15.04
C SER A 30 -10.54 6.36 14.57
N PRO A 31 -10.33 5.64 13.45
CA PRO A 31 -9.26 5.82 12.46
C PRO A 31 -9.25 7.23 11.86
N ASN A 32 -8.07 7.72 11.47
CA ASN A 32 -7.90 9.05 10.88
C ASN A 32 -8.37 9.06 9.41
N ILE A 33 -9.64 9.40 9.19
CA ILE A 33 -10.29 9.34 7.88
C ILE A 33 -10.69 10.75 7.40
N TRP A 34 -10.30 11.04 6.16
CA TRP A 34 -10.64 12.26 5.44
C TRP A 34 -11.42 11.92 4.19
N VAL A 35 -12.34 12.81 3.79
CA VAL A 35 -13.17 12.59 2.59
C VAL A 35 -13.19 13.84 1.73
N GLU A 36 -13.22 13.65 0.41
CA GLU A 36 -13.32 14.72 -0.58
C GLU A 36 -14.76 15.23 -0.75
N GLY A 37 -15.77 14.38 -0.54
CA GLY A 37 -17.17 14.72 -0.79
C GLY A 37 -18.12 14.23 0.30
N LYS A 38 -19.36 14.72 0.22
CA LYS A 38 -20.43 14.44 1.21
C LYS A 38 -21.51 13.47 0.70
N SER A 39 -21.40 12.99 -0.54
CA SER A 39 -22.42 12.11 -1.14
C SER A 39 -22.47 10.73 -0.47
N LYS A 40 -23.54 9.97 -0.74
CA LYS A 40 -23.78 8.66 -0.12
C LYS A 40 -22.58 7.72 -0.24
N LYS A 41 -21.95 7.64 -1.43
CA LYS A 41 -20.76 6.81 -1.66
C LYS A 41 -19.62 7.09 -0.67
N TYR A 42 -19.36 8.34 -0.30
CA TYR A 42 -18.31 8.67 0.66
C TYR A 42 -18.68 8.20 2.07
N ARG A 43 -19.95 8.36 2.46
CA ARG A 43 -20.44 7.87 3.76
C ARG A 43 -20.37 6.35 3.84
N ASP A 44 -20.76 5.67 2.78
CA ASP A 44 -20.69 4.22 2.66
C ASP A 44 -19.22 3.74 2.74
N SER A 45 -18.29 4.40 2.02
CA SER A 45 -16.85 4.10 2.13
C SER A 45 -16.31 4.28 3.55
N VAL A 46 -16.73 5.34 4.26
CA VAL A 46 -16.31 5.57 5.65
C VAL A 46 -16.78 4.41 6.55
N GLN A 47 -18.04 3.98 6.43
CA GLN A 47 -18.56 2.88 7.24
C GLN A 47 -17.82 1.56 6.93
N LEU A 48 -17.59 1.29 5.64
CA LEU A 48 -16.88 0.11 5.18
C LEU A 48 -15.45 0.05 5.70
N LEU A 49 -14.72 1.18 5.62
CA LEU A 49 -13.37 1.31 6.17
C LEU A 49 -13.35 1.18 7.69
N LYS A 50 -14.26 1.84 8.42
CA LYS A 50 -14.33 1.71 9.89
C LYS A 50 -14.48 0.25 10.33
N ASN A 51 -15.29 -0.53 9.62
CA ASN A 51 -15.45 -1.95 9.90
C ASN A 51 -14.13 -2.72 9.63
N ALA A 52 -13.51 -2.49 8.47
CA ALA A 52 -12.28 -3.17 8.07
C ALA A 52 -11.07 -2.82 8.96
N LEU A 53 -11.02 -1.59 9.48
CA LEU A 53 -9.92 -1.06 10.29
C LEU A 53 -10.05 -1.39 11.79
N SER A 54 -11.14 -2.03 12.21
CA SER A 54 -11.45 -2.29 13.62
C SER A 54 -10.41 -3.15 14.34
N THR A 55 -9.67 -3.98 13.59
CA THR A 55 -8.63 -4.89 14.11
C THR A 55 -7.21 -4.35 14.00
N PHE A 56 -7.02 -3.17 13.41
CA PHE A 56 -5.70 -2.59 13.19
C PHE A 56 -5.27 -1.73 14.38
N ASP A 57 -3.97 -1.70 14.64
CA ASP A 57 -3.39 -0.70 15.53
C ASP A 57 -3.51 0.69 14.89
N GLN A 58 -4.30 1.55 15.52
CA GLN A 58 -4.57 2.90 15.04
C GLN A 58 -3.33 3.79 15.06
N HIS A 59 -2.30 3.45 15.83
CA HIS A 59 -1.02 4.17 15.86
C HIS A 59 -0.13 3.86 14.66
N GLU A 60 -0.30 2.71 14.02
CA GLU A 60 0.46 2.33 12.83
C GLU A 60 -0.20 2.79 11.52
N LEU A 61 -1.51 3.06 11.56
CA LEU A 61 -2.28 3.46 10.39
C LEU A 61 -1.98 4.91 9.97
N PRO A 62 -1.56 5.14 8.72
CA PRO A 62 -1.50 6.49 8.18
C PRO A 62 -2.93 7.04 7.97
N PRO A 63 -3.09 8.36 7.77
CA PRO A 63 -4.37 8.93 7.35
C PRO A 63 -4.91 8.25 6.08
N ILE A 64 -6.21 7.94 6.06
CA ILE A 64 -6.89 7.39 4.89
C ILE A 64 -7.74 8.48 4.24
N ILE A 65 -7.49 8.74 2.96
CA ILE A 65 -8.09 9.82 2.19
C ILE A 65 -9.01 9.22 1.14
N ILE A 66 -10.33 9.38 1.31
CA ILE A 66 -11.33 8.87 0.37
C ILE A 66 -11.55 9.90 -0.74
N VAL A 67 -11.25 9.51 -1.98
CA VAL A 67 -11.25 10.41 -3.15
C VAL A 67 -12.10 9.85 -4.30
N ALA A 68 -12.45 10.71 -5.27
CA ALA A 68 -13.19 10.29 -6.45
C ALA A 68 -12.39 9.31 -7.33
N ASN A 69 -13.08 8.36 -7.99
CA ASN A 69 -12.47 7.38 -8.91
C ASN A 69 -11.59 8.02 -9.98
N GLN A 70 -12.07 9.09 -10.62
CA GLN A 70 -11.30 9.78 -11.67
C GLN A 70 -9.99 10.42 -11.19
N LYS A 71 -9.74 10.49 -9.88
CA LYS A 71 -8.57 11.13 -9.28
C LYS A 71 -7.44 10.16 -8.92
N ILE A 72 -7.75 8.90 -8.62
CA ILE A 72 -6.72 7.86 -8.47
C ILE A 72 -6.41 7.23 -9.83
N GLY A 73 -7.46 7.03 -10.63
CA GLY A 73 -7.41 6.26 -11.86
C GLY A 73 -8.48 5.18 -11.86
N ASN A 74 -8.94 4.79 -13.05
CA ASN A 74 -9.88 3.69 -13.16
C ASN A 74 -9.20 2.38 -12.72
N HIS A 75 -9.88 1.60 -11.88
CA HIS A 75 -9.53 0.23 -11.42
C HIS A 75 -8.66 0.08 -10.16
N ASP A 76 -8.07 1.15 -9.63
CA ASP A 76 -7.29 1.04 -8.39
C ASP A 76 -8.21 1.23 -7.17
N ILE A 77 -8.23 0.25 -6.27
CA ILE A 77 -9.03 0.28 -5.05
C ILE A 77 -8.42 1.25 -4.03
N SER A 78 -7.11 1.14 -3.85
CA SER A 78 -6.33 1.93 -2.91
C SER A 78 -4.91 2.12 -3.42
N SER A 79 -4.20 3.06 -2.81
CA SER A 79 -2.76 3.24 -3.02
C SER A 79 -2.13 3.99 -1.86
N TYR A 80 -1.03 3.48 -1.33
CA TYR A 80 -0.18 4.19 -0.40
C TYR A 80 0.79 5.15 -1.11
N ASN A 81 0.83 6.41 -0.65
CA ASN A 81 1.79 7.41 -1.09
C ASN A 81 2.79 7.72 0.03
N HIS A 82 4.05 7.33 -0.16
CA HIS A 82 5.12 7.49 0.81
C HIS A 82 5.63 8.93 1.00
N ASN A 83 5.34 9.84 0.07
CA ASN A 83 5.73 11.25 0.15
C ASN A 83 4.84 12.00 1.15
N ASP A 84 3.54 11.74 1.09
CA ASP A 84 2.54 12.35 1.97
C ASP A 84 2.26 11.50 3.22
N ASP A 85 2.73 10.24 3.24
CA ASP A 85 2.43 9.22 4.25
C ASP A 85 0.92 9.03 4.44
N VAL A 86 0.21 8.73 3.34
CA VAL A 86 -1.25 8.54 3.32
C VAL A 86 -1.66 7.36 2.45
N ILE A 87 -2.79 6.74 2.80
CA ILE A 87 -3.48 5.79 1.93
C ILE A 87 -4.63 6.51 1.24
N TYR A 88 -4.63 6.51 -0.09
CA TYR A 88 -5.79 6.93 -0.86
C TYR A 88 -6.75 5.75 -1.04
N PHE A 89 -8.05 5.98 -0.85
CA PHE A 89 -9.09 4.99 -1.08
C PHE A 89 -10.09 5.50 -2.11
N ASN A 90 -10.40 4.67 -3.10
CA ASN A 90 -11.27 5.03 -4.20
C ASN A 90 -12.75 4.89 -3.80
N SER A 91 -13.47 6.02 -3.77
CA SER A 91 -14.90 6.07 -3.44
C SER A 91 -15.82 5.26 -4.37
N TYR A 92 -15.33 4.76 -5.51
CA TYR A 92 -16.08 3.82 -6.33
C TYR A 92 -16.35 2.51 -5.58
N TYR A 93 -15.37 2.00 -4.82
CA TYR A 93 -15.42 0.74 -4.07
C TYR A 93 -16.07 0.90 -2.69
N HIS A 94 -17.18 1.64 -2.63
CA HIS A 94 -17.91 1.92 -1.40
C HIS A 94 -18.87 0.79 -0.95
N THR A 95 -18.85 -0.37 -1.62
CA THR A 95 -19.65 -1.55 -1.26
C THR A 95 -18.77 -2.79 -1.20
N GLN A 96 -19.13 -3.76 -0.36
CA GLN A 96 -18.43 -5.04 -0.29
C GLN A 96 -18.45 -5.75 -1.65
N GLU A 97 -19.59 -5.79 -2.32
CA GLU A 97 -19.76 -6.42 -3.65
C GLU A 97 -18.72 -5.92 -4.66
N LYS A 98 -18.49 -4.60 -4.75
CA LYS A 98 -17.50 -4.06 -5.68
C LYS A 98 -16.07 -4.44 -5.33
N ILE A 99 -15.76 -4.55 -4.04
CA ILE A 99 -14.45 -5.04 -3.58
C ILE A 99 -14.32 -6.52 -3.94
N TYR A 100 -15.33 -7.32 -3.62
CA TYR A 100 -15.40 -8.75 -3.95
C TYR A 100 -15.19 -9.02 -5.43
N ASN A 101 -15.80 -8.23 -6.31
CA ASN A 101 -15.64 -8.38 -7.76
C ASN A 101 -14.20 -8.19 -8.25
N VAL A 102 -13.34 -7.48 -7.51
CA VAL A 102 -11.92 -7.33 -7.88
C VAL A 102 -11.07 -8.44 -7.29
N ILE A 103 -11.30 -8.83 -6.03
CA ILE A 103 -10.50 -9.86 -5.36
C ILE A 103 -10.83 -11.28 -5.83
N ASN A 104 -12.05 -11.52 -6.34
CA ASN A 104 -12.50 -12.84 -6.78
C ASN A 104 -11.87 -13.29 -8.11
N ASP A 105 -11.11 -12.44 -8.79
CA ASP A 105 -10.34 -12.83 -9.98
C ASP A 105 -9.07 -13.64 -9.62
N TYR A 106 -8.83 -13.95 -8.33
CA TYR A 106 -7.71 -14.74 -7.78
C TYR A 106 -6.32 -14.25 -8.20
N THR A 107 -6.22 -12.99 -8.59
CA THR A 107 -4.97 -12.36 -9.02
C THR A 107 -4.15 -11.83 -7.84
N PHE A 108 -4.80 -11.46 -6.74
CA PHE A 108 -4.21 -10.85 -5.55
C PHE A 108 -4.17 -11.82 -4.36
N ALA A 109 -3.28 -11.56 -3.40
CA ALA A 109 -3.25 -12.25 -2.11
C ALA A 109 -4.40 -11.84 -1.19
N ALA A 110 -4.93 -10.63 -1.36
CA ALA A 110 -6.01 -10.08 -0.55
C ALA A 110 -7.36 -10.78 -0.80
N GLN A 111 -8.09 -11.08 0.28
CA GLN A 111 -9.40 -11.77 0.22
C GLN A 111 -10.55 -10.93 0.76
N ASN A 112 -10.28 -9.71 1.24
CA ASN A 112 -11.26 -8.78 1.77
C ASN A 112 -10.64 -7.37 1.89
N LEU A 113 -11.42 -6.38 2.32
CA LEU A 113 -10.92 -5.01 2.46
C LEU A 113 -9.83 -4.87 3.53
N SER A 114 -9.91 -5.58 4.65
CA SER A 114 -8.85 -5.54 5.67
C SER A 114 -7.52 -6.01 5.07
N ASP A 115 -7.54 -7.08 4.27
CA ASP A 115 -6.35 -7.57 3.56
C ASP A 115 -5.80 -6.51 2.56
N ILE A 116 -6.68 -5.79 1.85
CA ILE A 116 -6.26 -4.69 0.95
C ILE A 116 -5.59 -3.56 1.75
N ILE A 117 -6.14 -3.17 2.90
CA ILE A 117 -5.49 -2.16 3.74
C ILE A 117 -4.15 -2.68 4.30
N GLN A 118 -4.06 -3.97 4.65
CA GLN A 118 -2.81 -4.59 5.08
C GLN A 118 -1.74 -4.57 3.98
N HIS A 119 -2.14 -4.74 2.73
CA HIS A 119 -1.27 -4.58 1.56
C HIS A 119 -0.70 -3.15 1.50
N GLU A 120 -1.55 -2.13 1.58
CA GLU A 120 -1.09 -0.73 1.57
C GLU A 120 -0.22 -0.38 2.79
N LEU A 121 -0.56 -0.93 3.96
CA LEU A 121 0.23 -0.75 5.17
C LEU A 121 1.61 -1.40 5.04
N ALA A 122 1.73 -2.52 4.33
CA ALA A 122 3.03 -3.15 4.06
C ALA A 122 3.94 -2.24 3.22
N HIS A 123 3.40 -1.52 2.22
CA HIS A 123 4.15 -0.49 1.49
C HIS A 123 4.66 0.61 2.42
N LYS A 124 3.82 1.08 3.35
CA LYS A 124 4.24 2.05 4.38
C LYS A 124 5.38 1.51 5.23
N LEU A 125 5.21 0.32 5.81
CA LEU A 125 6.20 -0.30 6.68
C LEU A 125 7.55 -0.50 5.97
N HIS A 126 7.51 -0.89 4.69
CA HIS A 126 8.72 -1.01 3.86
C HIS A 126 9.40 0.35 3.66
N TRP A 127 8.66 1.39 3.29
CA TRP A 127 9.22 2.74 3.17
C TRP A 127 9.77 3.29 4.47
N ASP A 128 9.12 3.02 5.60
CA ASP A 128 9.62 3.41 6.92
C ASP A 128 10.91 2.67 7.26
N ALA A 129 11.02 1.38 6.92
CA ALA A 129 12.25 0.59 7.05
C ALA A 129 13.39 1.16 6.19
N VAL A 130 13.11 1.48 4.92
CA VAL A 130 14.07 2.12 4.01
C VAL A 130 14.55 3.47 4.57
N LYS A 131 13.64 4.30 5.10
CA LYS A 131 14.00 5.58 5.75
C LYS A 131 14.92 5.35 6.96
N ARG A 132 14.62 4.35 7.80
CA ARG A 132 15.49 3.97 8.94
C ARG A 132 16.85 3.47 8.47
N PHE A 133 16.90 2.62 7.46
CA PHE A 133 18.14 2.11 6.86
C PHE A 133 19.01 3.23 6.31
N TYR A 134 18.42 4.14 5.55
CA TYR A 134 19.12 5.30 5.02
C TYR A 134 19.68 6.18 6.14
N LYS A 135 18.88 6.47 7.18
CA LYS A 135 19.33 7.26 8.34
C LYS A 135 20.50 6.60 9.07
N ALA A 136 20.45 5.28 9.28
CA ALA A 136 21.52 4.52 9.92
C ALA A 136 22.81 4.45 9.08
N ASN A 137 22.70 4.61 7.76
CA ASN A 137 23.82 4.52 6.82
C ASN A 137 24.03 5.83 6.05
N LYS A 138 23.74 6.99 6.67
CA LYS A 138 23.71 8.29 5.99
C LYS A 138 25.02 8.65 5.26
N ASN A 139 26.16 8.16 5.74
CA ASN A 139 27.47 8.40 5.12
C ASN A 139 27.82 7.44 3.97
N ARG A 140 26.99 6.43 3.71
CA ARG A 140 27.23 5.39 2.69
C ARG A 140 26.45 5.61 1.39
N TYR A 141 25.36 6.37 1.43
CA TYR A 141 24.48 6.57 0.29
C TYR A 141 24.18 8.06 0.09
N ASN A 142 24.18 8.51 -1.15
CA ASN A 142 23.95 9.92 -1.48
C ASN A 142 22.49 10.31 -1.29
N ASN A 143 21.57 9.37 -1.53
CA ASN A 143 20.13 9.58 -1.43
C ASN A 143 19.40 8.30 -1.00
N ILE A 144 18.12 8.46 -0.65
CA ILE A 144 17.28 7.34 -0.19
C ILE A 144 17.05 6.28 -1.27
N GLY A 145 17.09 6.65 -2.56
CA GLY A 145 16.92 5.71 -3.67
C GLY A 145 18.08 4.72 -3.79
N GLU A 146 19.32 5.21 -3.68
CA GLU A 146 20.52 4.36 -3.61
C GLU A 146 20.47 3.43 -2.39
N ALA A 147 20.08 3.97 -1.23
CA ALA A 147 19.92 3.18 -0.01
C ALA A 147 18.85 2.10 -0.18
N LYS A 148 17.69 2.43 -0.77
CA LYS A 148 16.61 1.48 -1.04
C LYS A 148 17.06 0.34 -1.96
N LYS A 149 17.76 0.65 -3.05
CA LYS A 149 18.29 -0.36 -3.97
C LYS A 149 19.19 -1.35 -3.25
N GLN A 150 20.05 -0.87 -2.34
CA GLN A 150 20.92 -1.74 -1.55
C GLN A 150 20.14 -2.51 -0.49
N PHE A 151 19.15 -1.88 0.14
CA PHE A 151 18.26 -2.49 1.14
C PHE A 151 17.53 -3.70 0.55
N ASP A 152 16.89 -3.52 -0.60
CA ASP A 152 16.06 -4.55 -1.28
C ASP A 152 16.88 -5.65 -1.97
N SER A 153 18.19 -5.43 -2.15
CA SER A 153 19.04 -6.27 -3.01
C SER A 153 19.08 -7.75 -2.63
N ASN A 154 18.96 -8.06 -1.33
CA ASN A 154 19.01 -9.43 -0.84
C ASN A 154 17.72 -10.19 -1.19
N LEU A 155 16.56 -9.54 -0.99
CA LEU A 155 15.27 -10.08 -1.39
C LEU A 155 15.17 -10.20 -2.91
N GLU A 156 15.57 -9.17 -3.65
CA GLU A 156 15.62 -9.22 -5.11
C GLU A 156 16.47 -10.40 -5.61
N SER A 157 17.70 -10.53 -5.09
CA SER A 157 18.61 -11.61 -5.47
C SER A 157 18.08 -13.00 -5.08
N TYR A 158 17.34 -13.10 -3.99
CA TYR A 158 16.67 -14.34 -3.61
C TYR A 158 15.62 -14.75 -4.66
N ILE A 159 14.76 -13.81 -5.08
CA ILE A 159 13.70 -14.04 -6.06
C ILE A 159 14.28 -14.33 -7.44
N VAL A 160 15.31 -13.59 -7.90
CA VAL A 160 15.93 -13.77 -9.22
C VAL A 160 16.60 -15.14 -9.39
N ARG A 161 17.01 -15.79 -8.29
CA ARG A 161 17.59 -17.14 -8.33
C ARG A 161 16.54 -18.27 -8.43
N GLN A 162 15.26 -17.93 -8.36
CA GLN A 162 14.17 -18.89 -8.48
C GLN A 162 13.71 -19.06 -9.94
N GLU A 163 12.86 -20.05 -10.20
CA GLU A 163 12.20 -20.20 -11.50
C GLU A 163 11.25 -19.01 -11.79
N ASN A 164 11.02 -18.73 -13.08
CA ASN A 164 10.16 -17.62 -13.51
C ASN A 164 8.70 -17.71 -12.98
N SER A 165 8.22 -18.90 -12.66
CA SER A 165 6.89 -19.16 -12.09
C SER A 165 6.83 -19.00 -10.57
N TYR A 166 7.98 -18.82 -9.90
CA TYR A 166 8.10 -18.88 -8.45
C TYR A 166 7.14 -17.94 -7.72
N LEU A 167 7.10 -16.65 -8.09
CA LEU A 167 6.21 -15.69 -7.43
C LEU A 167 4.74 -15.98 -7.72
N MET A 168 4.42 -16.48 -8.90
CA MET A 168 3.05 -16.85 -9.26
C MET A 168 2.54 -18.02 -8.41
N LEU A 169 3.40 -19.02 -8.17
CA LEU A 169 3.06 -20.22 -7.40
C LEU A 169 3.09 -19.96 -5.89
N ASN A 170 4.04 -19.16 -5.41
CA ASN A 170 4.27 -18.98 -3.97
C ASN A 170 3.60 -17.72 -3.41
N VAL A 171 3.42 -16.67 -4.20
CA VAL A 171 2.88 -15.38 -3.73
C VAL A 171 1.52 -15.11 -4.37
N SER A 172 1.50 -14.60 -5.59
CA SER A 172 0.28 -14.33 -6.38
C SER A 172 0.63 -14.02 -7.85
N PRO A 173 -0.33 -14.16 -8.78
CA PRO A 173 -0.17 -13.68 -10.16
C PRO A 173 0.18 -12.18 -10.23
N TYR A 174 -0.41 -11.36 -9.35
CA TYR A 174 -0.14 -9.93 -9.27
C TYR A 174 1.31 -9.65 -8.87
N ALA A 175 1.83 -10.25 -7.80
CA ALA A 175 3.22 -10.10 -7.37
C ALA A 175 4.21 -10.45 -8.49
N ASN A 176 3.95 -11.53 -9.22
CA ASN A 176 4.79 -11.95 -10.34
C ASN A 176 4.79 -10.92 -11.48
N LYS A 177 3.60 -10.45 -11.89
CA LYS A 177 3.46 -9.44 -12.95
C LYS A 177 4.15 -8.13 -12.57
N SER A 178 3.92 -7.66 -11.34
CA SER A 178 4.48 -6.42 -10.83
C SER A 178 6.00 -6.47 -10.69
N PHE A 179 6.56 -7.58 -10.20
CA PHE A 179 8.00 -7.78 -10.12
C PHE A 179 8.67 -7.71 -11.50
N ARG A 180 8.10 -8.39 -12.50
CA ARG A 180 8.61 -8.37 -13.89
C ARG A 180 8.56 -6.97 -14.49
N PHE A 181 7.41 -6.30 -14.37
CA PHE A 181 7.23 -4.94 -14.88
C PHE A 181 8.21 -3.95 -14.21
N ALA A 182 8.36 -4.01 -12.89
CA ALA A 182 9.26 -3.13 -12.17
C ALA A 182 10.75 -3.38 -12.51
N LYS A 183 11.15 -4.64 -12.77
CA LYS A 183 12.51 -4.96 -13.23
C LYS A 183 12.85 -4.27 -14.57
N GLU A 184 11.86 -4.12 -15.45
CA GLU A 184 12.00 -3.51 -16.77
C GLU A 184 11.88 -1.98 -16.72
N HIS A 185 10.99 -1.44 -15.88
CA HIS A 185 10.60 -0.03 -15.95
C HIS A 185 10.80 0.79 -14.67
N ASN A 186 10.96 0.15 -13.51
CA ASN A 186 11.06 0.85 -12.22
C ASN A 186 11.99 0.13 -11.23
N ARG A 187 13.30 0.28 -11.46
CA ARG A 187 14.34 -0.42 -10.70
C ARG A 187 14.40 -0.09 -9.20
N LEU A 188 13.74 0.98 -8.74
CA LEU A 188 13.69 1.32 -7.32
C LEU A 188 12.59 0.56 -6.57
N ASN A 189 11.59 0.00 -7.24
CA ASN A 189 10.40 -0.58 -6.62
C ASN A 189 10.18 -2.05 -7.00
N ILE A 190 11.26 -2.76 -7.36
CA ILE A 190 11.21 -4.12 -7.90
C ILE A 190 10.45 -5.08 -6.98
N VAL A 191 10.70 -4.99 -5.67
CA VAL A 191 10.15 -5.93 -4.68
C VAL A 191 8.93 -5.40 -3.92
N ASN A 192 8.51 -4.15 -4.13
CA ASN A 192 7.47 -3.51 -3.29
C ASN A 192 6.17 -4.32 -3.27
N GLU A 193 5.65 -4.67 -4.46
CA GLU A 193 4.41 -5.45 -4.55
C GLU A 193 4.59 -6.88 -4.02
N VAL A 194 5.81 -7.44 -4.14
CA VAL A 194 6.10 -8.76 -3.55
C VAL A 194 6.03 -8.70 -2.03
N ILE A 195 6.63 -7.68 -1.42
CA ILE A 195 6.59 -7.46 0.03
C ILE A 195 5.14 -7.30 0.50
N ALA A 196 4.37 -6.46 -0.18
CA ALA A 196 2.98 -6.19 0.17
C ALA A 196 2.09 -7.44 0.04
N GLU A 197 2.24 -8.20 -1.05
CA GLU A 197 1.49 -9.42 -1.27
C GLU A 197 1.89 -10.53 -0.29
N VAL A 198 3.19 -10.71 0.01
CA VAL A 198 3.65 -11.68 1.01
C VAL A 198 3.12 -11.34 2.39
N LYS A 199 3.14 -10.05 2.79
CA LYS A 199 2.62 -9.62 4.10
C LYS A 199 1.10 -9.81 4.22
N THR A 200 0.40 -9.72 3.10
CA THR A 200 -1.06 -9.86 3.03
C THR A 200 -1.51 -11.33 2.98
N LYS A 201 -0.66 -12.21 2.43
CA LYS A 201 -0.99 -13.62 2.22
C LYS A 201 -1.13 -14.36 3.55
N LYS A 202 -2.28 -15.00 3.77
CA LYS A 202 -2.58 -15.76 4.99
C LYS A 202 -1.79 -17.06 5.12
N VAL A 203 -1.48 -17.71 4.00
CA VAL A 203 -0.74 -18.98 3.96
C VAL A 203 0.62 -18.75 3.31
N ILE A 204 1.67 -18.86 4.12
CA ILE A 204 3.05 -18.75 3.66
C ILE A 204 3.48 -20.10 3.08
N THR A 205 3.84 -20.11 1.80
CA THR A 205 4.32 -21.28 1.06
C THR A 205 5.83 -21.42 1.13
N ASP A 206 6.56 -20.29 1.15
CA ASP A 206 8.01 -20.24 1.30
C ASP A 206 8.40 -19.51 2.61
N PRO A 207 8.80 -20.24 3.66
CA PRO A 207 9.23 -19.65 4.93
C PRO A 207 10.47 -18.76 4.81
N LYS A 208 11.37 -19.03 3.85
CA LYS A 208 12.58 -18.23 3.65
C LYS A 208 12.23 -16.89 3.02
N LEU A 209 11.33 -16.86 2.04
CA LEU A 209 10.80 -15.61 1.50
C LEU A 209 10.14 -14.77 2.58
N SER A 210 9.25 -15.38 3.37
CA SER A 210 8.58 -14.69 4.47
C SER A 210 9.58 -14.13 5.48
N LYS A 211 10.62 -14.88 5.86
CA LYS A 211 11.66 -14.40 6.77
C LYS A 211 12.44 -13.20 6.21
N LEU A 212 12.72 -13.19 4.91
CA LEU A 212 13.38 -12.05 4.25
C LEU A 212 12.50 -10.81 4.27
N VAL A 213 11.22 -10.96 3.90
CA VAL A 213 10.23 -9.87 3.92
C VAL A 213 10.04 -9.31 5.33
N GLU A 214 9.85 -10.18 6.33
CA GLU A 214 9.73 -9.74 7.73
C GLU A 214 11.03 -9.08 8.23
N GLY A 215 12.19 -9.56 7.79
CA GLY A 215 13.47 -8.93 8.11
C GLY A 215 13.59 -7.50 7.58
N GLU A 216 13.12 -7.25 6.35
CA GLU A 216 13.07 -5.91 5.77
C GLU A 216 12.06 -5.03 6.49
N LEU A 217 10.80 -5.47 6.65
CA LEU A 217 9.75 -4.69 7.30
C LEU A 217 10.10 -4.28 8.75
N ASN A 218 10.79 -5.17 9.48
CA ASN A 218 11.17 -4.95 10.88
C ASN A 218 12.55 -4.29 11.04
N TYR A 219 13.26 -3.96 9.96
CA TYR A 219 14.57 -3.32 10.06
C TYR A 219 14.52 -2.07 10.94
N GLY A 220 15.31 -2.05 12.01
CA GLY A 220 15.41 -0.91 12.92
C GLY A 220 14.15 -0.62 13.74
N ARG A 221 13.22 -1.58 13.87
CA ARG A 221 12.16 -1.56 14.88
C ARG A 221 12.71 -2.29 16.13
N ASN A 222 12.70 -1.60 17.27
CA ASN A 222 13.02 -2.18 18.58
C ASN A 222 11.72 -2.52 19.30
#